data_AF-A0A6J2U861-F1
#
_entry.id   AF-A0A6J2U861-F1
#
_cell.length_a   1.000
_cell.length_b   1.000
_cell.length_c   1.000
_cell.angle_alpha   90.00
_cell.angle_beta   90.00
_cell.angle_gamma   90.00
#
_symmetry.space_group_name_H-M   'P 1'
#
loop_
_entity.id
_entity.type
_entity.pdbx_description
1 polymer ?
#
loop_
_entity_poly.entity_id
_entity_poly.type
_entity_poly.pdbx_seq_one_letter_code
_entity_poly.pdbx_strand_id
1 'polypeptide(L)'
;MARFPHKTLLHLLAPFLVLATFWEDALYTAWFSDRTCEEMVMVLGIPKWFAELILMVDTLQTLVISLLIICRFHVLAGVVMLLVQLLADTMLFDVWQLLREFGVAGCVVLLLLFERQRLKGEIPEIGQDVQQVLLLLARICMACACLLWLKDINELIFDVFAFVCLVFILFGFHCKFVSALTAFALLVCNVLKNGFWWQNPTSEDNDAELFCRTLTMVGGYLLLAQLGPGKWSLDSYRVYV
;
A
#
# COMPACT_ATOMS: atom_id res chain seq x y z
N MET A 1 13.31 24.58 19.95
CA MET A 1 12.73 23.21 20.00
C MET A 1 13.33 22.40 18.87
N ALA A 2 14.23 21.47 19.17
CA ALA A 2 14.89 20.64 18.16
C ALA A 2 13.86 19.74 17.46
N ARG A 3 13.66 19.92 16.15
CA ARG A 3 12.91 18.97 15.32
C ARG A 3 13.74 17.68 15.24
N PHE A 4 13.27 16.63 15.91
CA PHE A 4 13.89 15.31 15.80
C PHE A 4 13.98 14.86 14.32
N PRO A 5 15.10 14.27 13.88
CA PRO A 5 15.35 13.92 12.47
C PRO A 5 14.40 12.83 11.92
N HIS A 6 13.68 12.10 12.78
CA HIS A 6 12.78 11.02 12.37
C HIS A 6 11.63 11.50 11.46
N LYS A 7 11.11 12.72 11.68
CA LYS A 7 9.99 13.23 10.87
C LYS A 7 10.42 13.49 9.42
N THR A 8 11.63 14.02 9.24
CA THR A 8 12.16 14.32 7.92
C THR A 8 12.43 13.05 7.12
N LEU A 9 12.95 12.00 7.75
CA LEU A 9 13.16 10.71 7.08
C LEU A 9 11.84 10.08 6.66
N LEU A 10 10.85 10.05 7.54
CA LEU A 10 9.54 9.48 7.20
C LEU A 10 8.85 10.23 6.07
N HIS A 11 8.98 11.56 6.03
CA HIS A 11 8.43 12.36 4.93
C HIS A 11 9.07 12.04 3.57
N LEU A 12 10.34 11.63 3.56
CA LEU A 12 11.04 11.24 2.33
C LEU A 12 10.75 9.78 1.93
N LEU A 13 10.76 8.88 2.92
CA LEU A 13 10.65 7.44 2.72
C LEU A 13 9.21 6.96 2.47
N ALA A 14 8.21 7.57 3.10
CA ALA A 14 6.85 7.03 3.05
C ALA A 14 6.25 6.98 1.62
N PRO A 15 6.36 8.02 0.78
CA PRO A 15 5.91 7.92 -0.60
C PRO A 15 6.69 6.88 -1.40
N PHE A 16 8.01 6.77 -1.18
CA PHE A 16 8.83 5.78 -1.87
C PHE A 16 8.44 4.34 -1.52
N LEU A 17 8.17 4.07 -0.23
CA LEU A 17 7.72 2.76 0.22
C LEU A 17 6.35 2.41 -0.35
N VAL A 18 5.38 3.33 -0.31
CA VAL A 18 4.03 3.08 -0.87
C VAL A 18 4.08 2.91 -2.40
N LEU A 19 5.02 3.55 -3.08
CA LEU A 19 5.20 3.44 -4.52
C LEU A 19 5.95 2.17 -4.96
N ALA A 20 6.49 1.37 -4.04
CA ALA A 20 7.34 0.23 -4.36
C ALA A 20 6.64 -0.79 -5.26
N THR A 21 5.38 -1.14 -4.98
CA THR A 21 4.59 -2.07 -5.81
C THR A 21 4.32 -1.51 -7.20
N PHE A 22 3.98 -0.23 -7.30
CA PHE A 22 3.69 0.41 -8.59
C PHE A 22 4.93 0.45 -9.50
N TRP A 23 6.10 0.67 -8.91
CA TRP A 23 7.36 0.63 -9.66
C TRP A 23 7.71 -0.77 -10.11
N GLU A 24 7.54 -1.76 -9.24
CA GLU A 24 7.82 -3.15 -9.55
C GLU A 24 6.88 -3.66 -10.65
N ASP A 25 5.57 -3.42 -10.54
CA ASP A 25 4.57 -3.80 -11.55
C ASP A 25 4.83 -3.14 -12.92
N ALA A 26 5.17 -1.84 -12.93
CA ALA A 26 5.52 -1.14 -14.16
C ALA A 26 6.80 -1.68 -14.80
N LEU A 27 7.82 -2.03 -14.01
CA LEU A 27 9.06 -2.60 -14.51
C LEU A 27 8.88 -4.03 -15.00
N TYR A 28 8.10 -4.83 -14.27
CA TYR A 28 7.76 -6.20 -14.65
C TYR A 28 7.00 -6.22 -15.97
N THR A 29 5.94 -5.40 -16.09
CA THR A 29 5.15 -5.28 -17.32
C THR A 29 5.96 -4.73 -18.48
N ALA A 30 6.90 -3.80 -18.24
CA ALA A 30 7.80 -3.29 -19.28
C ALA A 30 8.81 -4.33 -19.76
N TRP A 31 9.32 -5.19 -18.87
CA TRP A 31 10.36 -6.17 -19.19
C TRP A 31 9.79 -7.48 -19.75
N PHE A 32 8.66 -7.92 -19.20
CA PHE A 32 7.98 -9.16 -19.56
C PHE A 32 6.66 -8.89 -20.30
N SER A 33 6.64 -7.85 -21.15
CA SER A 33 5.43 -7.39 -21.84
C SER A 33 4.72 -8.50 -22.63
N ASP A 34 5.48 -9.41 -23.25
CA ASP A 34 4.91 -10.55 -23.99
C ASP A 34 4.11 -11.49 -23.06
N ARG A 35 4.63 -11.79 -21.87
CA ARG A 35 3.97 -12.69 -20.92
C ARG A 35 2.72 -12.06 -20.31
N THR A 36 2.84 -10.82 -19.81
CA THR A 36 1.70 -10.09 -19.22
C THR A 36 0.60 -9.87 -20.26
N CYS A 37 0.97 -9.65 -21.52
CA CYS A 37 0.01 -9.55 -22.61
C CYS A 37 -0.73 -10.86 -22.86
N GLU A 38 -0.02 -12.00 -22.89
CA GLU A 38 -0.66 -13.31 -23.08
C GLU A 38 -1.63 -13.63 -21.94
N GLU A 39 -1.26 -13.34 -20.70
CA GLU A 39 -2.13 -13.48 -19.53
C GLU A 39 -3.39 -12.61 -19.66
N MET A 40 -3.23 -11.34 -20.00
CA MET A 40 -4.36 -10.42 -20.18
C MET A 40 -5.30 -10.88 -21.31
N VAL A 41 -4.76 -11.38 -22.42
CA VAL A 41 -5.54 -11.94 -23.54
C VAL A 41 -6.31 -13.18 -23.09
N MET A 42 -5.71 -14.06 -22.28
CA MET A 42 -6.37 -15.24 -21.73
C MET A 42 -7.50 -14.88 -20.77
N VAL A 43 -7.31 -13.87 -19.92
CA VAL A 43 -8.30 -13.45 -18.90
C VAL A 43 -9.45 -12.67 -19.52
N LEU A 44 -9.18 -11.70 -20.39
CA LEU A 44 -10.18 -10.78 -20.94
C LEU A 44 -10.74 -11.19 -22.30
N GLY A 45 -10.09 -12.13 -23.00
CA GLY A 45 -10.52 -12.58 -24.33
C GLY A 45 -10.40 -11.49 -25.42
N ILE A 46 -9.52 -10.51 -25.23
CA ILE A 46 -9.30 -9.39 -26.16
C ILE A 46 -8.18 -9.71 -27.17
N PRO A 47 -8.15 -9.06 -28.36
CA PRO A 47 -7.07 -9.29 -29.32
C PRO A 47 -5.72 -8.77 -28.78
N LYS A 48 -4.62 -9.47 -29.10
CA LYS A 48 -3.27 -9.19 -28.59
C LYS A 48 -2.83 -7.72 -28.74
N TRP A 49 -3.00 -7.14 -29.92
CA TRP A 49 -2.62 -5.75 -30.18
C TRP A 49 -3.34 -4.73 -29.28
N PHE A 50 -4.56 -5.04 -28.83
CA PHE A 50 -5.32 -4.17 -27.95
C PHE A 50 -4.87 -4.33 -26.49
N ALA A 51 -4.55 -5.56 -26.07
CA ALA A 51 -3.95 -5.82 -24.76
C ALA A 51 -2.58 -5.11 -24.62
N GLU A 52 -1.72 -5.20 -25.63
CA GLU A 52 -0.42 -4.51 -25.66
C GLU A 52 -0.59 -2.99 -25.49
N LEU A 53 -1.60 -2.39 -26.14
CA LEU A 53 -1.88 -0.96 -26.03
C LEU A 53 -2.31 -0.58 -24.61
N ILE A 54 -3.19 -1.38 -23.97
CA ILE A 54 -3.63 -1.12 -22.60
C ILE A 54 -2.45 -1.21 -21.64
N LEU A 55 -1.65 -2.28 -21.72
CA LEU A 55 -0.48 -2.47 -20.86
C LEU A 55 0.55 -1.35 -21.04
N MET A 56 0.77 -0.90 -22.28
CA MET A 56 1.67 0.22 -22.57
C MET A 56 1.16 1.52 -21.94
N VAL A 57 -0.14 1.82 -22.06
CA VAL A 57 -0.75 3.02 -21.47
C VAL A 57 -0.69 2.96 -19.95
N ASP A 58 -1.02 1.82 -19.36
CA ASP A 58 -0.99 1.62 -17.92
C ASP A 58 0.42 1.79 -17.35
N THR A 59 1.41 1.10 -17.94
CA THR A 59 2.82 1.19 -17.54
C THR A 59 3.34 2.63 -17.62
N LEU A 60 3.06 3.33 -18.73
CA LEU A 60 3.48 4.73 -18.89
C LEU A 60 2.79 5.65 -17.89
N GLN A 61 1.50 5.45 -17.64
CA GLN A 61 0.73 6.19 -16.65
C GLN A 61 1.32 6.00 -15.25
N THR A 62 1.59 4.76 -14.84
CA THR A 62 2.20 4.42 -13.54
C THR A 62 3.57 5.08 -13.36
N LEU A 63 4.41 5.04 -14.40
CA LEU A 63 5.72 5.69 -14.39
C LEU A 63 5.60 7.22 -14.26
N VAL A 64 4.72 7.86 -15.03
CA VAL A 64 4.51 9.31 -14.97
C VAL A 64 3.97 9.73 -13.61
N ILE A 65 2.95 9.04 -13.09
CA ILE A 65 2.34 9.38 -11.81
C ILE A 65 3.32 9.18 -10.66
N SER A 66 4.04 8.07 -10.64
CA SER A 66 5.01 7.80 -9.57
C SER A 66 6.17 8.80 -9.59
N LEU A 67 6.64 9.22 -10.77
CA LEU A 67 7.61 10.31 -10.92
C LEU A 67 7.06 11.64 -10.41
N LEU A 68 5.82 12.00 -10.74
CA LEU A 68 5.17 13.22 -10.23
C LEU A 68 5.14 13.25 -8.70
N ILE A 69 4.78 12.12 -8.07
CA ILE A 69 4.73 11.98 -6.61
C ILE A 69 6.13 12.10 -6.00
N ILE A 70 7.15 11.44 -6.55
CA ILE A 70 8.53 11.46 -6.04
C ILE A 70 9.16 12.85 -6.21
N CYS A 71 9.03 13.44 -7.40
CA CYS A 71 9.54 14.78 -7.72
C CYS A 71 8.71 15.92 -7.09
N ARG A 72 7.62 15.57 -6.39
CA ARG A 72 6.75 16.50 -5.66
C ARG A 72 5.99 17.49 -6.56
N PHE A 73 5.72 17.12 -7.81
CA PHE A 73 4.88 17.90 -8.72
C PHE A 73 3.44 17.36 -8.69
N HIS A 74 2.46 18.22 -8.42
CA HIS A 74 1.03 17.85 -8.41
C HIS A 74 0.71 16.56 -7.63
N VAL A 75 1.34 16.37 -6.46
CA VAL A 75 1.29 15.11 -5.68
C VAL A 75 -0.13 14.61 -5.41
N LEU A 76 -1.05 15.51 -5.03
CA LEU A 76 -2.44 15.12 -4.75
C LEU A 76 -3.17 14.57 -5.99
N ALA A 77 -2.92 15.18 -7.16
CA ALA A 77 -3.50 14.69 -8.41
C ALA A 77 -2.92 13.33 -8.76
N GLY A 78 -1.61 13.15 -8.62
CA GLY A 78 -0.96 11.85 -8.82
C GLY A 78 -1.52 10.76 -7.90
N VAL A 79 -1.63 11.02 -6.60
CA VAL A 79 -2.18 10.03 -5.65
C VAL A 79 -3.64 9.68 -5.95
N VAL A 80 -4.46 10.66 -6.38
CA VAL A 80 -5.85 10.38 -6.80
C VAL A 80 -5.88 9.56 -8.09
N MET A 81 -5.02 9.86 -9.06
CA MET A 81 -4.93 9.07 -10.29
C MET A 81 -4.50 7.62 -10.00
N LEU A 82 -3.54 7.39 -9.10
CA LEU A 82 -3.20 6.02 -8.64
C LEU A 82 -4.38 5.30 -8.02
N LEU A 83 -5.17 6.01 -7.20
CA LEU A 83 -6.34 5.40 -6.56
C LEU A 83 -7.40 4.99 -7.60
N VAL A 84 -7.59 5.81 -8.64
CA VAL A 84 -8.50 5.50 -9.75
C VAL A 84 -8.00 4.32 -10.56
N GLN A 85 -6.70 4.28 -10.86
CA GLN A 85 -6.07 3.16 -11.58
C GLN A 85 -6.22 1.86 -10.80
N LEU A 86 -5.85 1.86 -9.52
CA LEU A 86 -5.99 0.70 -8.65
C LEU A 86 -7.44 0.21 -8.56
N LEU A 87 -8.42 1.13 -8.51
CA LEU A 87 -9.83 0.76 -8.55
C LEU A 87 -10.21 0.11 -9.88
N ALA A 88 -9.67 0.59 -11.01
CA ALA A 88 -9.89 -0.03 -12.32
C ALA A 88 -9.33 -1.46 -12.36
N ASP A 89 -8.11 -1.66 -11.82
CA ASP A 89 -7.45 -2.96 -11.80
C ASP A 89 -8.21 -3.96 -10.92
N THR A 90 -8.73 -3.52 -9.76
CA THR A 90 -9.50 -4.40 -8.86
C THR A 90 -10.75 -5.02 -9.49
N MET A 91 -11.32 -4.43 -10.54
CA MET A 91 -12.56 -4.92 -11.16
C MET A 91 -12.36 -6.22 -11.94
N LEU A 92 -11.11 -6.60 -12.25
CA LEU A 92 -10.80 -7.70 -13.16
C LEU A 92 -10.43 -9.01 -12.45
N PHE A 93 -10.42 -9.06 -11.12
CA PHE A 93 -9.76 -10.15 -10.38
C PHE A 93 -10.62 -10.90 -9.34
N ASP A 94 -10.10 -12.08 -8.97
CA ASP A 94 -10.63 -12.95 -7.92
C ASP A 94 -10.62 -12.32 -6.51
N VAL A 95 -11.48 -12.84 -5.63
CA VAL A 95 -11.67 -12.35 -4.24
C VAL A 95 -10.35 -12.22 -3.46
N TRP A 96 -9.42 -13.15 -3.63
CA TRP A 96 -8.13 -13.11 -2.94
C TRP A 96 -7.21 -11.99 -3.43
N GLN A 97 -7.25 -11.71 -4.72
CA GLN A 97 -6.48 -10.63 -5.34
C GLN A 97 -7.12 -9.28 -5.01
N LEU A 98 -8.44 -9.21 -4.98
CA LEU A 98 -9.19 -8.05 -4.53
C LEU A 98 -8.88 -7.66 -3.07
N LEU A 99 -8.72 -8.64 -2.16
CA LEU A 99 -8.25 -8.37 -0.78
C LEU A 99 -6.82 -7.83 -0.73
N ARG A 100 -5.93 -8.26 -1.64
CA ARG A 100 -4.55 -7.74 -1.74
C ARG A 100 -4.56 -6.29 -2.20
N GLU A 101 -5.27 -6.01 -3.29
CA GLU A 101 -5.35 -4.67 -3.86
C GLU A 101 -6.03 -3.67 -2.92
N PHE A 102 -7.01 -4.11 -2.11
CA PHE A 102 -7.56 -3.25 -1.07
C PHE A 102 -6.53 -2.85 -0.01
N GLY A 103 -5.59 -3.71 0.35
CA GLY A 103 -4.47 -3.34 1.22
C GLY A 103 -3.65 -2.19 0.66
N VAL A 104 -3.28 -2.30 -0.61
CA VAL A 104 -2.56 -1.26 -1.35
C VAL A 104 -3.38 0.02 -1.42
N ALA A 105 -4.69 -0.08 -1.68
CA ALA A 105 -5.61 1.06 -1.71
C ALA A 105 -5.63 1.81 -0.38
N GLY A 106 -5.65 1.06 0.74
CA GLY A 106 -5.54 1.63 2.08
C GLY A 106 -4.25 2.42 2.28
N CYS A 107 -3.11 1.92 1.78
CA CYS A 107 -1.83 2.61 1.82
C CYS A 107 -1.85 3.92 1.01
N VAL A 108 -2.43 3.90 -0.20
CA VAL A 108 -2.57 5.08 -1.07
C VAL A 108 -3.51 6.13 -0.44
N VAL A 109 -4.60 5.71 0.21
CA VAL A 109 -5.48 6.62 0.95
C VAL A 109 -4.74 7.29 2.12
N LEU A 110 -3.89 6.57 2.84
CA LEU A 110 -3.05 7.16 3.89
C LEU A 110 -2.02 8.14 3.30
N LEU A 111 -1.43 7.81 2.15
CA LEU A 111 -0.52 8.72 1.44
C LEU A 111 -1.23 10.03 1.05
N LEU A 112 -2.48 9.95 0.59
CA LEU A 112 -3.29 11.13 0.28
C LEU A 112 -3.50 12.01 1.52
N LEU A 113 -3.88 11.40 2.64
CA LEU A 113 -4.09 12.12 3.91
C LEU A 113 -2.79 12.75 4.41
N PHE A 114 -1.68 12.03 4.29
CA PHE A 114 -0.36 12.49 4.69
C PHE A 114 0.10 13.70 3.88
N GLU A 115 0.01 13.65 2.55
CA GLU A 115 0.38 14.77 1.68
C GLU A 115 -0.59 15.95 1.85
N ARG A 116 -1.89 15.71 2.10
CA ARG A 116 -2.82 16.79 2.47
C ARG A 116 -2.45 17.45 3.80
N GLN A 117 -2.01 16.70 4.80
CA GLN A 117 -1.54 17.29 6.06
C GLN A 117 -0.27 18.13 5.86
N ARG A 118 0.60 17.72 4.93
CA ARG A 118 1.81 18.45 4.57
C ARG A 118 1.51 19.76 3.85
N LEU A 119 0.55 19.75 2.94
CA LEU A 119 0.13 20.90 2.13
C LEU A 119 -0.93 21.78 2.82
N LYS A 120 -1.13 21.61 4.13
CA LYS A 120 -2.07 22.45 4.90
C LYS A 120 -1.73 23.93 4.74
N GLY A 121 -2.73 24.71 4.33
CA GLY A 121 -2.60 26.14 4.04
C GLY A 121 -2.43 26.47 2.55
N GLU A 122 -2.07 25.50 1.70
CA GLU A 122 -1.94 25.69 0.24
C GLU A 122 -3.16 25.20 -0.54
N ILE A 123 -3.92 24.27 0.04
CA ILE A 123 -5.08 23.63 -0.59
C ILE A 123 -6.36 23.81 0.23
N PRO A 124 -7.55 23.72 -0.40
CA PRO A 124 -8.82 23.72 0.33
C PRO A 124 -8.86 22.61 1.39
N GLU A 125 -9.21 22.98 2.61
CA GLU A 125 -9.37 22.03 3.70
C GLU A 125 -10.57 21.11 3.42
N ILE A 126 -10.35 19.81 3.59
CA ILE A 126 -11.43 18.83 3.60
C ILE A 126 -12.09 18.80 4.97
N GLY A 127 -13.41 18.58 4.98
CA GLY A 127 -14.16 18.45 6.21
C GLY A 127 -13.54 17.42 7.14
N GLN A 128 -13.53 17.73 8.44
CA GLN A 128 -12.91 16.87 9.44
C GLN A 128 -13.53 15.47 9.42
N ASP A 129 -14.82 15.35 9.12
CA ASP A 129 -15.53 14.07 9.04
C ASP A 129 -15.04 13.21 7.86
N VAL A 130 -14.77 13.81 6.70
CA VAL A 130 -14.20 13.12 5.54
C VAL A 130 -12.82 12.56 5.88
N GLN A 131 -11.99 13.32 6.60
CA GLN A 131 -10.69 12.82 7.07
C GLN A 131 -10.84 11.60 7.99
N GLN A 132 -11.83 11.59 8.87
CA GLN A 132 -12.07 10.44 9.76
C GLN A 132 -12.57 9.22 9.01
N VAL A 133 -13.45 9.41 8.03
CA VAL A 133 -13.94 8.32 7.17
C VAL A 133 -12.79 7.71 6.38
N LEU A 134 -11.91 8.53 5.79
CA LEU A 134 -10.75 8.04 5.04
C LEU A 134 -9.76 7.28 5.93
N LEU A 135 -9.54 7.73 7.18
CA LEU A 135 -8.72 7.00 8.16
C LEU A 135 -9.33 5.66 8.57
N LEU A 136 -10.66 5.60 8.74
CA LEU A 136 -11.35 4.35 9.01
C LEU A 136 -11.24 3.40 7.81
N LEU A 137 -11.53 3.90 6.61
CA LEU A 137 -11.46 3.13 5.37
C LEU A 137 -10.06 2.53 5.18
N ALA A 138 -9.00 3.34 5.34
CA ALA A 138 -7.63 2.87 5.25
C ALA A 138 -7.32 1.74 6.25
N ARG A 139 -7.76 1.87 7.50
CA ARG A 139 -7.55 0.82 8.52
C ARG A 139 -8.25 -0.49 8.16
N ILE A 140 -9.49 -0.43 7.68
CA ILE A 140 -10.25 -1.61 7.25
C ILE A 140 -9.57 -2.27 6.05
N CYS A 141 -9.22 -1.48 5.04
CA CYS A 141 -8.51 -1.92 3.85
C CYS A 141 -7.18 -2.62 4.17
N MET A 142 -6.36 -2.01 5.02
CA MET A 142 -5.10 -2.61 5.47
C MET A 142 -5.31 -3.86 6.33
N ALA A 143 -6.37 -3.89 7.15
CA ALA A 143 -6.73 -5.07 7.92
C ALA A 143 -7.10 -6.26 7.02
N CYS A 144 -7.84 -6.02 5.93
CA CYS A 144 -8.14 -7.04 4.93
C CYS A 144 -6.88 -7.67 4.34
N ALA A 145 -5.86 -6.86 4.05
CA ALA A 145 -4.60 -7.39 3.51
C ALA A 145 -3.80 -8.22 4.52
N CYS A 146 -3.85 -7.88 5.82
CA CYS A 146 -3.25 -8.70 6.86
C CYS A 146 -3.84 -10.11 6.97
N LEU A 147 -5.12 -10.31 6.60
CA LEU A 147 -5.74 -11.65 6.62
C LEU A 147 -5.05 -12.64 5.67
N LEU A 148 -4.45 -12.14 4.58
CA LEU A 148 -3.75 -12.98 3.62
C LEU A 148 -2.44 -13.53 4.18
N TRP A 149 -1.80 -12.79 5.09
CA TRP A 149 -0.56 -13.21 5.75
C TRP A 149 -0.77 -14.36 6.74
N LEU A 150 -1.98 -14.52 7.26
CA LEU A 150 -2.35 -15.59 8.20
C LEU A 150 -2.52 -16.96 7.54
N LYS A 151 -2.42 -17.05 6.20
CA LYS A 151 -2.70 -18.28 5.45
C LYS A 151 -1.51 -19.25 5.40
N ASP A 152 -0.29 -18.79 5.71
CA ASP A 152 0.91 -19.62 5.70
C ASP A 152 1.11 -20.31 7.06
N ILE A 153 0.39 -21.42 7.26
CA ILE A 153 0.14 -22.16 8.53
C ILE A 153 1.38 -22.84 9.16
N ASN A 154 2.60 -22.43 8.82
CA ASN A 154 3.80 -23.11 9.33
C ASN A 154 4.28 -22.54 10.68
N GLU A 155 3.74 -21.41 11.15
CA GLU A 155 4.19 -20.72 12.37
C GLU A 155 3.03 -20.20 13.23
N LEU A 156 2.34 -21.11 13.93
CA LEU A 156 1.18 -20.81 14.79
C LEU A 156 1.37 -19.61 15.74
N ILE A 157 2.57 -19.42 16.30
CA ILE A 157 2.86 -18.32 17.23
C ILE A 157 2.86 -16.97 16.50
N PHE A 158 3.45 -16.92 15.31
CA PHE A 158 3.51 -15.71 14.50
C PHE A 158 2.10 -15.33 14.00
N ASP A 159 1.31 -16.31 13.61
CA ASP A 159 -0.08 -16.11 13.17
C ASP A 159 -0.95 -15.54 14.28
N VAL A 160 -0.87 -16.07 15.50
CA VAL A 160 -1.60 -15.53 16.65
C VAL A 160 -1.18 -14.09 16.94
N PHE A 161 0.11 -13.80 16.88
CA PHE A 161 0.62 -12.44 17.09
C PHE A 161 0.13 -11.47 16.00
N ALA A 162 0.19 -11.88 14.73
CA ALA A 162 -0.31 -11.11 13.59
C ALA A 162 -1.82 -10.84 13.72
N PHE A 163 -2.59 -11.85 14.13
CA PHE A 163 -4.03 -11.73 14.37
C PHE A 163 -4.35 -10.72 15.48
N VAL A 164 -3.61 -10.73 16.59
CA VAL A 164 -3.78 -9.76 17.68
C VAL A 164 -3.49 -8.34 17.19
N CYS A 165 -2.39 -8.14 16.44
CA CYS A 165 -2.04 -6.85 15.86
C CYS A 165 -3.12 -6.35 14.91
N LEU A 166 -3.65 -7.24 14.07
CA LEU A 166 -4.74 -6.97 13.14
C LEU A 166 -5.98 -6.43 13.87
N VAL A 167 -6.44 -7.13 14.91
CA VAL A 167 -7.60 -6.73 15.71
C VAL A 167 -7.37 -5.35 16.35
N PHE A 168 -6.17 -5.11 16.89
CA PHE A 168 -5.83 -3.83 17.51
C PHE A 168 -5.83 -2.69 16.49
N ILE A 169 -5.32 -2.90 15.27
CA ILE A 169 -5.33 -1.89 14.20
C ILE A 169 -6.77 -1.61 13.74
N LEU A 170 -7.58 -2.66 13.55
CA LEU A 170 -8.96 -2.53 13.11
C LEU A 170 -9.79 -1.69 14.08
N PHE A 171 -9.71 -1.98 15.38
CA PHE A 171 -10.39 -1.19 16.42
C PHE A 171 -9.68 0.11 16.77
N GLY A 172 -8.44 0.30 16.32
CA GLY A 172 -7.60 1.46 16.59
C GLY A 172 -7.23 1.57 18.08
N PHE A 173 -6.85 0.47 18.70
CA PHE A 173 -6.32 0.40 20.07
C PHE A 173 -4.79 0.51 20.06
N HIS A 174 -4.23 1.43 20.85
CA HIS A 174 -2.81 1.83 20.81
C HIS A 174 -2.26 1.96 19.39
N CYS A 175 -3.06 2.53 18.48
CA CYS A 175 -2.88 2.36 17.03
C CYS A 175 -1.50 2.82 16.55
N LYS A 176 -0.96 3.91 17.10
CA LYS A 176 0.38 4.42 16.74
C LYS A 176 1.50 3.45 17.08
N PHE A 177 1.41 2.79 18.23
CA PHE A 177 2.40 1.81 18.66
C PHE A 177 2.26 0.51 17.87
N VAL A 178 1.03 0.00 17.75
CA VAL A 178 0.76 -1.26 17.07
C VAL A 178 1.11 -1.17 15.58
N SER A 179 0.77 -0.08 14.90
CA SER A 179 1.15 0.12 13.49
C SER A 179 2.67 0.18 13.28
N ALA A 180 3.42 0.85 14.17
CA ALA A 180 4.88 0.86 14.11
C ALA A 180 5.48 -0.54 14.36
N LEU A 181 4.91 -1.29 15.30
CA LEU A 181 5.30 -2.67 15.60
C LEU A 181 5.02 -3.61 14.41
N THR A 182 3.85 -3.50 13.80
CA THR A 182 3.48 -4.27 12.60
C THR A 182 4.38 -3.93 11.42
N ALA A 183 4.68 -2.65 11.18
CA ALA A 183 5.62 -2.23 10.14
C ALA A 183 7.01 -2.86 10.34
N PHE A 184 7.51 -2.88 11.59
CA PHE A 184 8.79 -3.50 11.92
C PHE A 184 8.76 -5.02 11.73
N ALA A 185 7.71 -5.70 12.22
CA ALA A 185 7.54 -7.14 12.05
C ALA A 185 7.50 -7.53 10.57
N LEU A 186 6.72 -6.81 9.76
CA LEU A 186 6.64 -7.04 8.32
C LEU A 186 7.98 -6.83 7.63
N LEU A 187 8.75 -5.80 8.01
CA LEU A 187 10.07 -5.56 7.42
C LEU A 187 11.04 -6.72 7.73
N VAL A 188 11.06 -7.22 8.97
CA VAL A 188 11.87 -8.38 9.36
C VAL A 188 11.44 -9.62 8.56
N CYS A 189 10.15 -9.92 8.51
CA CYS A 189 9.63 -11.05 7.74
C CYS A 189 9.90 -10.93 6.25
N ASN A 190 9.83 -9.72 5.68
CA ASN A 190 10.09 -9.48 4.27
C ASN A 190 11.53 -9.85 3.90
N VAL A 191 12.50 -9.46 4.73
CA VAL A 191 13.92 -9.75 4.51
C VAL A 191 14.22 -11.24 4.67
N LEU A 192 13.51 -11.94 5.57
CA LEU A 192 13.72 -13.36 5.83
C LEU A 192 13.04 -14.27 4.81
N LYS A 193 11.83 -13.92 4.35
CA LYS A 193 10.97 -14.78 3.51
C LYS A 193 11.04 -14.41 2.02
N ASN A 194 11.08 -13.11 1.69
CA ASN A 194 10.96 -12.62 0.31
C ASN A 194 12.31 -12.11 -0.23
N GLY A 195 13.40 -12.81 0.09
CA GLY A 195 14.76 -12.42 -0.24
C GLY A 195 15.12 -12.71 -1.71
N PHE A 196 14.56 -11.95 -2.65
CA PHE A 196 14.78 -12.14 -4.10
C PHE A 196 16.27 -12.09 -4.52
N TRP A 197 17.15 -11.48 -3.72
CA TRP A 197 18.59 -11.36 -3.99
C TRP A 197 19.40 -12.63 -3.70
N TRP A 198 18.84 -13.63 -3.02
CA TRP A 198 19.57 -14.86 -2.63
C TRP A 198 19.09 -16.10 -3.39
N GLN A 199 17.88 -16.09 -3.93
CA GLN A 199 17.33 -17.21 -4.68
C GLN A 199 17.77 -17.17 -6.15
N ASN A 200 18.09 -18.35 -6.69
CA ASN A 200 18.24 -18.49 -8.14
C ASN A 200 16.87 -18.20 -8.79
N PRO A 201 16.83 -17.54 -9.95
CA PRO A 201 15.60 -17.34 -10.69
C PRO A 201 15.05 -18.69 -11.15
N THR A 202 14.24 -19.32 -10.31
CA THR A 202 13.34 -20.40 -10.71
C THR A 202 12.12 -19.79 -11.39
N SER A 203 11.42 -20.59 -12.18
CA SER A 203 10.33 -20.21 -13.09
C SER A 203 9.09 -19.53 -12.47
N GLU A 204 9.13 -19.17 -11.19
CA GLU A 204 8.07 -18.44 -10.48
C GLU A 204 8.62 -17.06 -10.11
N ASP A 205 8.52 -16.11 -11.04
CA ASP A 205 9.04 -14.72 -10.97
C ASP A 205 8.34 -13.84 -9.88
N ASN A 206 7.82 -14.40 -8.78
CA ASN A 206 6.93 -13.70 -7.83
C ASN A 206 7.61 -13.13 -6.57
N ASP A 207 8.88 -13.45 -6.29
CA ASP A 207 9.51 -13.05 -5.02
C ASP A 207 9.77 -11.53 -4.95
N ALA A 208 10.08 -10.90 -6.09
CA ALA A 208 10.26 -9.45 -6.19
C ALA A 208 8.93 -8.71 -5.99
N GLU A 209 7.85 -9.19 -6.62
CA GLU A 209 6.49 -8.67 -6.44
C GLU A 209 6.08 -8.72 -4.97
N LEU A 210 6.23 -9.89 -4.33
CA LEU A 210 5.91 -10.07 -2.91
C LEU A 210 6.76 -9.17 -2.01
N PHE A 211 8.04 -8.99 -2.33
CA PHE A 211 8.93 -8.11 -1.59
C PHE A 211 8.48 -6.65 -1.67
N CYS A 212 8.23 -6.13 -2.87
CA CYS A 212 7.80 -4.75 -3.11
C CYS A 212 6.40 -4.50 -2.54
N ARG A 213 5.49 -5.47 -2.65
CA ARG A 213 4.16 -5.43 -2.02
C ARG A 213 4.22 -5.36 -0.50
N THR A 214 5.13 -6.11 0.11
CA THR A 214 5.33 -6.02 1.56
C THR A 214 5.91 -4.66 1.97
N LEU A 215 6.85 -4.09 1.18
CA LEU A 215 7.36 -2.74 1.41
C LEU A 215 6.26 -1.67 1.34
N THR A 216 5.33 -1.79 0.39
CA THR A 216 4.15 -0.92 0.30
C THR A 216 3.30 -0.98 1.56
N MET A 217 3.03 -2.18 2.08
CA MET A 217 2.32 -2.37 3.35
C MET A 217 3.08 -1.75 4.54
N VAL A 218 4.39 -1.95 4.62
CA VAL A 218 5.25 -1.30 5.62
C VAL A 218 5.12 0.22 5.55
N GLY A 219 5.16 0.80 4.35
CA GLY A 219 4.94 2.23 4.12
C GLY A 219 3.58 2.70 4.63
N GLY A 220 2.51 1.96 4.33
CA GLY A 220 1.16 2.23 4.84
C GLY A 220 1.08 2.21 6.36
N TYR A 221 1.67 1.22 7.03
CA TYR A 221 1.63 1.14 8.50
C TYR A 221 2.45 2.25 9.16
N LEU A 222 3.58 2.65 8.56
CA LEU A 222 4.35 3.80 9.02
C LEU A 222 3.56 5.12 8.89
N LEU A 223 2.81 5.29 7.78
CA LEU A 223 1.91 6.42 7.61
C LEU A 223 0.77 6.41 8.65
N LEU A 224 0.19 5.24 8.93
CA LEU A 224 -0.83 5.08 9.97
C LEU A 224 -0.28 5.41 11.36
N ALA A 225 0.96 5.02 11.67
CA ALA A 225 1.63 5.36 12.92
C ALA A 225 1.78 6.87 13.11
N GLN A 226 2.02 7.60 12.01
CA GLN A 226 2.16 9.05 12.03
C GLN A 226 0.81 9.77 12.11
N LEU A 227 -0.15 9.37 11.28
CA LEU A 227 -1.49 9.98 11.19
C LEU A 227 -2.33 9.69 12.45
N GLY A 228 -2.18 8.49 13.01
CA GLY A 228 -2.90 8.02 14.18
C GLY A 228 -4.28 7.41 13.84
N PRO A 229 -5.04 7.05 14.90
CA PRO A 229 -6.21 6.18 14.76
C PRO A 229 -7.49 6.83 14.20
N GLY A 230 -7.61 8.16 14.21
CA GLY A 230 -8.85 8.87 13.89
C GLY A 230 -9.91 8.80 15.01
N LYS A 231 -10.99 9.58 14.89
CA LYS A 231 -12.07 9.76 15.89
C LYS A 231 -12.87 8.48 16.15
N TRP A 232 -13.04 7.64 15.14
CA TRP A 232 -13.78 6.37 15.24
C TRP A 232 -12.85 5.22 15.66
N SER A 233 -12.11 5.43 16.75
CA SER A 233 -11.25 4.43 17.34
C SER A 233 -11.49 4.34 18.83
N LEU A 234 -11.17 3.18 19.41
CA LEU A 234 -11.22 3.01 20.86
C LEU A 234 -10.26 3.96 21.59
N ASP A 235 -9.10 4.26 20.99
CA ASP A 235 -8.14 5.23 21.52
C ASP A 235 -8.76 6.64 21.65
N SER A 236 -9.58 7.05 20.70
CA SER A 236 -10.25 8.36 20.74
C SER A 236 -11.30 8.42 21.83
N TYR A 237 -12.03 7.33 22.09
CA TYR A 237 -13.05 7.29 23.14
C TYR A 237 -12.46 7.42 24.54
N ARG A 238 -11.24 6.91 24.75
CA ARG A 238 -10.52 6.97 26.03
C ARG A 238 -10.02 8.37 26.40
N VAL A 239 -10.03 9.33 25.47
CA VAL A 239 -9.66 10.73 25.73
C VAL A 239 -10.86 11.55 26.21
N TYR A 240 -12.10 11.07 26.01
CA TYR A 240 -13.34 11.76 26.39
C TYR A 240 -14.00 11.21 27.68
N VAL A 241 -13.37 10.23 28.35
CA VAL A 241 -13.79 9.66 29.64
C VAL A 241 -12.69 9.93 30.66
#